data_AF-A0AAD9RUE6-F1
#
_entry.id   AF-A0AAD9RUE6-F1
#
_cell.length_a   1.000
_cell.length_b   1.000
_cell.length_c   1.000
_cell.angle_alpha   90.00
_cell.angle_beta   90.00
_cell.angle_gamma   90.00
#
_symmetry.space_group_name_H-M   'P 1'
#
loop_
_entity.id
_entity.type
_entity.pdbx_description
1 polymer ?
#
loop_
_entity_poly.entity_id
_entity_poly.type
_entity_poly.pdbx_seq_one_letter_code
_entity_poly.pdbx_strand_id
1 'polypeptide(L)'
;MEICVDSLESARNAVNGGASRLELCAALSEGGLTPTPGLVKLVRSVTTVPIYAMIRVRAGDFVYSRDEMDAMSYDLKILKDLNVNGFVFGALTVDREIDINYCKEIISAASPLPVTFHRAFDEVVDPSRALETLIDLGFERILSSGQKNTAEEGLDLLREIVRQATGRISIMPGSGIDSTNISKIKMATDAKEFHASAKRRKLVHGDANRVRIGAVDDKNFIMVTDTDVVKKMVEIINAGVKQLFALVKNYHAVCFVVNEKENWKIERKIDSNERKSVSLKEHSIYNENGAYGVLASPVNACAGARPARVDSGPQLNVAFCLQGFVFVPTENYKLSKRRRIRVCEGKGYNESVTSASDFPVVVLGRSTKKRKMCRS
;
A
#
# COMPACT_ATOMS: atom_id res chain seq x y z
N MET A 1 4.94 2.62 3.50
CA MET A 1 5.64 1.44 4.08
C MET A 1 5.65 1.60 5.59
N GLU A 2 5.12 0.64 6.33
CA GLU A 2 5.28 0.55 7.78
C GLU A 2 6.36 -0.48 8.12
N ILE A 3 7.24 -0.13 9.06
CA ILE A 3 8.27 -1.06 9.57
C ILE A 3 8.07 -1.30 11.06
N CYS A 4 8.01 -2.57 11.47
CA CYS A 4 8.00 -2.92 12.89
C CYS A 4 9.40 -2.90 13.49
N VAL A 5 9.56 -2.21 14.62
CA VAL A 5 10.85 -2.00 15.29
C VAL A 5 10.70 -2.14 16.80
N ASP A 6 11.77 -2.61 17.45
CA ASP A 6 11.83 -2.88 18.90
C ASP A 6 13.02 -2.20 19.60
N SER A 7 13.70 -1.31 18.90
CA SER A 7 14.91 -0.65 19.37
C SER A 7 15.10 0.71 18.69
N LEU A 8 15.80 1.62 19.37
CA LEU A 8 16.13 2.93 18.82
C LEU A 8 17.00 2.83 17.56
N GLU A 9 17.90 1.85 17.51
CA GLU A 9 18.71 1.55 16.31
C GLU A 9 17.82 1.14 15.14
N SER A 10 16.91 0.18 15.33
CA SER A 10 15.99 -0.26 14.28
C SER A 10 15.06 0.86 13.82
N ALA A 11 14.56 1.70 14.74
CA ALA A 11 13.77 2.87 14.39
C ALA A 11 14.54 3.87 13.51
N ARG A 12 15.81 4.19 13.86
CA ARG A 12 16.66 5.05 13.03
C ARG A 12 16.92 4.44 11.66
N ASN A 13 17.20 3.15 11.59
CA ASN A 13 17.44 2.44 10.33
C ASN A 13 16.19 2.45 9.44
N ALA A 14 15.01 2.20 10.00
CA ALA A 14 13.74 2.27 9.29
C ALA A 14 13.48 3.68 8.72
N VAL A 15 13.66 4.72 9.53
CA VAL A 15 13.48 6.12 9.09
C VAL A 15 14.47 6.49 8.00
N ASN A 16 15.76 6.16 8.16
CA ASN A 16 16.79 6.42 7.16
C ASN A 16 16.55 5.65 5.86
N GLY A 17 15.92 4.47 5.94
CA GLY A 17 15.48 3.70 4.78
C GLY A 17 14.22 4.25 4.10
N GLY A 18 13.58 5.28 4.64
CA GLY A 18 12.39 5.89 4.06
C GLY A 18 11.07 5.24 4.49
N ALA A 19 11.03 4.57 5.64
CA ALA A 19 9.77 4.12 6.23
C ALA A 19 8.81 5.30 6.42
N SER A 20 7.54 5.11 6.05
CA SER A 20 6.50 6.13 6.13
C SER A 20 5.76 6.11 7.48
N ARG A 21 5.91 5.03 8.24
CA ARG A 21 5.36 4.81 9.58
C ARG A 21 6.20 3.76 10.31
N LEU A 22 6.26 3.87 11.63
CA LEU A 22 6.84 2.85 12.51
C LEU A 22 5.73 2.19 13.31
N GLU A 23 5.76 0.87 13.40
CA GLU A 23 5.07 0.14 14.47
C GLU A 23 6.10 -0.16 15.57
N LEU A 24 5.87 0.36 16.77
CA LEU A 24 6.76 0.17 17.90
C LEU A 24 6.26 -0.95 18.80
N CYS A 25 7.10 -1.96 18.99
CA CYS A 25 6.81 -3.16 19.75
C CYS A 25 7.92 -3.44 20.77
N ALA A 26 7.62 -4.25 21.76
CA ALA A 26 8.60 -5.06 22.49
C ALA A 26 8.57 -6.51 21.97
N ALA A 27 9.59 -7.30 22.31
CA ALA A 27 9.61 -8.75 22.12
C ALA A 27 9.07 -9.23 20.75
N LEU A 28 9.64 -8.71 19.66
CA LEU A 28 9.17 -9.08 18.31
C LEU A 28 9.35 -10.58 17.98
N SER A 29 10.18 -11.31 18.72
CA SER A 29 10.26 -12.78 18.64
C SER A 29 8.95 -13.48 19.06
N GLU A 30 8.12 -12.81 19.87
CA GLU A 30 6.82 -13.28 20.36
C GLU A 30 5.64 -12.73 19.51
N GLY A 31 5.96 -12.19 18.33
CA GLY A 31 4.97 -11.53 17.46
C GLY A 31 4.66 -10.08 17.84
N GLY A 32 5.40 -9.49 18.79
CA GLY A 32 5.23 -8.11 19.22
C GLY A 32 4.33 -7.97 20.45
N LEU A 33 4.84 -7.26 21.46
CA LEU A 33 4.16 -6.89 22.70
C LEU A 33 4.17 -5.37 22.88
N THR A 34 3.44 -4.87 23.88
CA THR A 34 3.45 -3.45 24.23
C THR A 34 4.87 -2.93 24.46
N PRO A 35 5.32 -1.84 23.77
CA PRO A 35 6.65 -1.29 23.96
C PRO A 35 6.77 -0.57 25.30
N THR A 36 7.98 -0.47 25.84
CA THR A 36 8.20 0.28 27.07
C THR A 36 8.03 1.79 26.83
N PRO A 37 7.49 2.55 27.81
CA PRO A 37 7.38 4.01 27.71
C PRO A 37 8.72 4.71 27.41
N GLY A 38 9.82 4.19 27.96
CA GLY A 38 11.17 4.71 27.71
C GLY A 38 11.58 4.61 26.24
N LEU A 39 11.30 3.47 25.59
CA LEU A 39 11.60 3.29 24.18
C LEU A 39 10.75 4.23 23.31
N VAL A 40 9.44 4.32 23.58
CA VAL A 40 8.53 5.23 22.87
C VAL A 40 9.03 6.67 22.94
N LYS A 41 9.38 7.15 24.14
CA LYS A 41 9.89 8.50 24.36
C LYS A 41 11.17 8.77 23.57
N LEU A 42 12.13 7.84 23.56
CA LEU A 42 13.39 7.98 22.84
C LEU A 42 13.21 7.95 21.32
N VAL A 43 12.33 7.09 20.80
CA VAL A 43 12.06 7.05 19.36
C VAL A 43 11.34 8.34 18.92
N ARG A 44 10.34 8.77 19.69
CA ARG A 44 9.60 10.02 19.44
C ARG A 44 10.52 11.25 19.41
N SER A 45 11.61 11.26 20.18
CA SER A 45 12.55 12.39 20.20
C SER A 45 13.49 12.46 18.99
N VAL A 46 13.58 11.42 18.16
CA VAL A 46 14.56 11.35 17.04
C VAL A 46 13.94 11.33 15.65
N THR A 47 12.62 11.24 15.50
CA THR A 47 11.96 11.19 14.19
C THR A 47 10.58 11.81 14.22
N THR A 48 10.15 12.46 13.14
CA THR A 48 8.77 12.93 12.90
C THR A 48 7.87 11.91 12.20
N VAL A 49 8.44 10.80 11.72
CA VAL A 49 7.68 9.69 11.12
C VAL A 49 6.62 9.21 12.11
N PRO A 50 5.36 9.00 11.68
CA PRO A 50 4.31 8.53 12.56
C PRO A 50 4.68 7.25 13.30
N ILE A 51 4.39 7.21 14.60
CA ILE A 51 4.64 6.06 15.48
C ILE A 51 3.30 5.46 15.89
N TYR A 52 3.10 4.19 15.61
CA TYR A 52 1.98 3.41 16.13
C TYR A 52 2.52 2.46 17.20
N ALA A 53 1.94 2.47 18.40
CA ALA A 53 2.38 1.60 19.48
C ALA A 53 1.53 0.33 19.55
N MET A 54 2.17 -0.82 19.67
CA MET A 54 1.49 -2.08 19.98
C MET A 54 0.84 -2.00 21.38
N ILE A 55 -0.38 -2.53 21.50
CA ILE A 55 -1.06 -2.80 22.76
C ILE A 55 -1.33 -4.30 22.78
N ARG A 56 -0.46 -5.05 23.45
CA ARG A 56 -0.55 -6.51 23.59
C ARG A 56 0.27 -6.95 24.80
N VAL A 57 -0.41 -7.36 25.86
CA VAL A 57 0.22 -7.64 27.18
C VAL A 57 1.03 -8.93 27.22
N ARG A 58 0.69 -9.93 26.38
CA ARG A 58 1.39 -11.23 26.34
C ARG A 58 1.39 -11.88 24.95
N ALA A 59 2.25 -12.89 24.81
CA ALA A 59 2.28 -13.78 23.66
C ALA A 59 1.08 -14.76 23.67
N GLY A 60 0.99 -15.58 22.61
CA GLY A 60 -0.09 -16.56 22.44
C GLY A 60 -1.33 -15.96 21.79
N ASP A 61 -2.50 -16.40 22.25
CA ASP A 61 -3.81 -16.02 21.71
C ASP A 61 -4.17 -14.54 21.94
N PHE A 62 -5.39 -14.20 21.50
CA PHE A 62 -5.97 -12.86 21.57
C PHE A 62 -7.27 -12.88 22.40
N VAL A 63 -7.47 -13.89 23.23
CA VAL A 63 -8.61 -14.00 24.14
C VAL A 63 -8.15 -13.51 25.50
N TYR A 64 -8.53 -12.28 25.83
CA TYR A 64 -8.03 -11.61 27.03
C TYR A 64 -8.99 -11.76 28.22
N SER A 65 -8.40 -11.94 29.40
CA SER A 65 -9.10 -11.73 30.66
C SER A 65 -9.37 -10.25 30.90
N ARG A 66 -10.24 -9.96 31.87
CA ARG A 66 -10.55 -8.58 32.28
C ARG A 66 -9.32 -7.84 32.82
N ASP A 67 -8.50 -8.52 33.63
CA ASP A 67 -7.29 -7.95 34.21
C ASP A 67 -6.24 -7.60 33.14
N GLU A 68 -6.12 -8.43 32.10
CA GLU A 68 -5.24 -8.17 30.95
C GLU A 68 -5.70 -6.95 30.15
N MET A 69 -7.01 -6.80 29.96
CA MET A 69 -7.58 -5.62 29.32
C MET A 69 -7.39 -4.36 30.16
N ASP A 70 -7.49 -4.44 31.48
CA ASP A 70 -7.23 -3.31 32.38
C ASP A 70 -5.77 -2.86 32.31
N ALA A 71 -4.83 -3.80 32.30
CA ALA A 71 -3.41 -3.52 32.12
C ALA A 71 -3.14 -2.83 30.77
N MET A 72 -3.69 -3.36 29.68
CA MET A 72 -3.54 -2.78 28.34
C MET A 72 -4.16 -1.38 28.23
N SER A 73 -5.30 -1.15 28.88
CA SER A 73 -5.95 0.17 28.94
C SER A 73 -5.12 1.19 29.73
N TYR A 74 -4.39 0.75 30.77
CA TYR A 74 -3.45 1.61 31.51
C TYR A 74 -2.22 1.95 30.67
N ASP A 75 -1.61 0.95 30.03
CA ASP A 75 -0.47 1.16 29.12
C ASP A 75 -0.83 2.11 27.99
N LEU A 76 -2.00 1.93 27.37
CA LEU A 76 -2.48 2.79 26.29
C LEU A 76 -2.50 4.26 26.72
N LYS A 77 -3.01 4.57 27.91
CA LYS A 77 -3.04 5.95 28.44
C LYS A 77 -1.63 6.52 28.58
N ILE A 78 -0.70 5.76 29.15
CA ILE A 78 0.70 6.18 29.29
C ILE A 78 1.31 6.46 27.92
N LEU A 79 1.14 5.55 26.96
CA LEU A 79 1.74 5.68 25.64
C LEU A 79 1.11 6.81 24.83
N LYS A 80 -0.18 7.10 25.04
CA LYS A 80 -0.87 8.24 24.44
C LYS A 80 -0.25 9.57 24.87
N ASP A 81 0.06 9.70 26.16
CA ASP A 81 0.72 10.90 26.73
C ASP A 81 2.15 11.11 26.19
N LEU A 82 2.73 10.08 25.56
CA LEU A 82 4.04 10.16 24.89
C LEU A 82 3.94 10.58 23.42
N ASN A 83 2.79 11.10 22.96
CA ASN A 83 2.57 11.63 21.61
C ASN A 83 2.83 10.61 20.50
N VAL A 84 2.36 9.37 20.69
CA VAL A 84 2.20 8.42 19.57
C VAL A 84 1.11 8.91 18.61
N ASN A 85 1.12 8.39 17.39
CA ASN A 85 0.21 8.80 16.31
C ASN A 85 -0.92 7.80 16.08
N GLY A 86 -0.89 6.64 16.74
CA GLY A 86 -1.89 5.60 16.64
C GLY A 86 -1.53 4.40 17.49
N PHE A 87 -2.42 3.42 17.52
CA PHE A 87 -2.24 2.17 18.24
C PHE A 87 -2.46 0.96 17.35
N VAL A 88 -1.93 -0.18 17.77
CA VAL A 88 -2.14 -1.48 17.14
C VAL A 88 -2.65 -2.45 18.21
N PHE A 89 -3.79 -3.09 17.95
CA PHE A 89 -4.47 -3.96 18.92
C PHE A 89 -5.32 -5.01 18.20
N GLY A 90 -5.73 -6.07 18.89
CA GLY A 90 -6.85 -6.88 18.45
C GLY A 90 -7.23 -7.92 19.49
N ALA A 91 -8.52 -8.11 19.70
CA ALA A 91 -9.06 -9.08 20.64
C ALA A 91 -10.08 -9.97 19.95
N LEU A 92 -10.07 -11.24 20.33
CA LEU A 92 -10.97 -12.27 19.84
C LEU A 92 -11.73 -12.91 21.00
N THR A 93 -12.90 -13.45 20.69
CA THR A 93 -13.62 -14.38 21.54
C THR A 93 -13.03 -15.79 21.46
N VAL A 94 -13.42 -16.69 22.37
CA VAL A 94 -13.05 -18.12 22.31
C VAL A 94 -13.50 -18.80 21.02
N ASP A 95 -14.55 -18.28 20.39
CA ASP A 95 -15.10 -18.75 19.11
C ASP A 95 -14.38 -18.15 17.90
N ARG A 96 -13.27 -17.43 18.12
CA ARG A 96 -12.47 -16.75 17.08
C ARG A 96 -13.29 -15.73 16.28
N GLU A 97 -14.21 -15.06 16.97
CA GLU A 97 -14.88 -13.87 16.46
C GLU A 97 -14.23 -12.61 17.05
N ILE A 98 -14.46 -11.43 16.44
CA ILE A 98 -13.95 -10.17 16.99
C ILE A 98 -14.62 -9.91 18.35
N ASP A 99 -13.83 -9.66 19.40
CA ASP A 99 -14.39 -9.19 20.67
C ASP A 99 -14.78 -7.72 20.55
N ILE A 100 -16.05 -7.49 20.23
CA ILE A 100 -16.64 -6.16 20.01
C ILE A 100 -16.48 -5.27 21.26
N ASN A 101 -16.63 -5.81 22.47
CA ASN A 101 -16.65 -5.01 23.69
C ASN A 101 -15.25 -4.50 24.01
N TYR A 102 -14.25 -5.39 23.99
CA TYR A 102 -12.86 -5.00 24.22
C TYR A 102 -12.29 -4.13 23.11
N CYS A 103 -12.68 -4.36 21.85
CA CYS A 103 -12.30 -3.47 20.75
C CYS A 103 -12.87 -2.06 20.95
N LYS A 104 -14.16 -1.93 21.34
CA LYS A 104 -14.77 -0.61 21.63
C LYS A 104 -14.06 0.12 22.76
N GLU A 105 -13.69 -0.59 23.82
CA GLU A 105 -12.99 0.00 24.95
C GLU A 105 -11.65 0.60 24.54
N ILE A 106 -10.83 -0.15 23.81
CA ILE A 106 -9.53 0.31 23.32
C ILE A 106 -9.68 1.46 22.33
N ILE A 107 -10.62 1.38 21.38
CA ILE A 107 -10.88 2.48 20.43
C ILE A 107 -11.29 3.75 21.17
N SER A 108 -12.17 3.63 22.17
CA SER A 108 -12.60 4.76 22.99
C SER A 108 -11.44 5.37 23.78
N ALA A 109 -10.56 4.55 24.34
CA ALA A 109 -9.38 5.02 25.07
C ALA A 109 -8.34 5.68 24.15
N ALA A 110 -8.16 5.14 22.93
CA ALA A 110 -7.25 5.66 21.90
C ALA A 110 -7.70 7.01 21.33
N SER A 111 -9.01 7.23 21.21
CA SER A 111 -9.60 8.42 20.57
C SER A 111 -8.99 9.75 21.05
N PRO A 112 -8.55 10.65 20.15
CA PRO A 112 -8.85 10.68 18.72
C PRO A 112 -7.84 9.93 17.84
N LEU A 113 -6.91 9.17 18.42
CA LEU A 113 -5.87 8.50 17.65
C LEU A 113 -6.42 7.25 16.92
N PRO A 114 -6.00 7.02 15.67
CA PRO A 114 -6.41 5.85 14.90
C PRO A 114 -5.87 4.54 15.50
N VAL A 115 -6.60 3.45 15.25
CA VAL A 115 -6.23 2.11 15.68
C VAL A 115 -6.17 1.16 14.47
N THR A 116 -5.11 0.36 14.39
CA THR A 116 -4.95 -0.75 13.45
C THR A 116 -5.33 -2.06 14.14
N PHE A 117 -6.20 -2.87 13.53
CA PHE A 117 -6.46 -4.22 13.99
C PHE A 117 -5.34 -5.15 13.49
N HIS A 118 -4.61 -5.77 14.41
CA HIS A 118 -3.42 -6.56 14.04
C HIS A 118 -3.75 -7.96 13.53
N ARG A 119 -2.72 -8.81 13.44
CA ARG A 119 -2.81 -10.19 12.93
C ARG A 119 -3.71 -11.16 13.71
N ALA A 120 -4.35 -10.75 14.81
CA ALA A 120 -5.53 -11.45 15.29
C ALA A 120 -6.60 -11.66 14.19
N PHE A 121 -6.63 -10.79 13.17
CA PHE A 121 -7.48 -10.99 12.00
C PHE A 121 -7.19 -12.30 11.28
N ASP A 122 -5.95 -12.77 11.30
CA ASP A 122 -5.57 -14.00 10.62
C ASP A 122 -6.11 -15.26 11.33
N GLU A 123 -6.65 -15.12 12.55
CA GLU A 123 -7.16 -16.24 13.36
C GLU A 123 -8.69 -16.35 13.37
N VAL A 124 -9.40 -15.40 12.76
CA VAL A 124 -10.87 -15.36 12.75
C VAL A 124 -11.49 -16.49 11.91
N VAL A 125 -12.71 -16.92 12.23
CA VAL A 125 -13.39 -17.95 11.42
C VAL A 125 -13.92 -17.40 10.09
N ASP A 126 -14.52 -16.21 10.12
CA ASP A 126 -15.11 -15.56 8.94
C ASP A 126 -14.46 -14.20 8.70
N PRO A 127 -13.45 -14.11 7.80
CA PRO A 127 -12.78 -12.85 7.46
C PRO A 127 -13.72 -11.79 6.88
N SER A 128 -14.73 -12.21 6.14
CA SER A 128 -15.67 -11.28 5.48
C SER A 128 -16.55 -10.59 6.52
N ARG A 129 -17.08 -11.36 7.48
CA ARG A 129 -17.86 -10.81 8.60
C ARG A 129 -17.00 -10.00 9.56
N ALA A 130 -15.79 -10.46 9.85
CA ALA A 130 -14.84 -9.76 10.71
C ALA A 130 -14.47 -8.39 10.11
N LEU A 131 -14.26 -8.32 8.79
CA LEU A 131 -13.98 -7.07 8.08
C LEU A 131 -15.09 -6.03 8.29
N GLU A 132 -16.37 -6.41 8.09
CA GLU A 132 -17.49 -5.48 8.29
C GLU A 132 -17.60 -5.04 9.76
N THR A 133 -17.38 -5.96 10.69
CA THR A 133 -17.37 -5.65 12.14
C THR A 133 -16.29 -4.60 12.47
N LEU A 134 -15.08 -4.75 11.93
CA LEU A 134 -13.97 -3.83 12.17
C LEU A 134 -14.19 -2.46 11.51
N ILE A 135 -14.86 -2.41 10.36
CA ILE A 135 -15.31 -1.16 9.74
C ILE A 135 -16.31 -0.43 10.64
N ASP A 136 -17.33 -1.13 11.15
CA ASP A 136 -18.37 -0.56 12.00
C ASP A 136 -17.80 -0.06 13.35
N LEU A 137 -16.77 -0.72 13.86
CA LEU A 137 -16.05 -0.30 15.06
C LEU A 137 -15.16 0.94 14.84
N GLY A 138 -14.83 1.27 13.59
CA GLY A 138 -14.03 2.45 13.24
C GLY A 138 -12.52 2.22 13.29
N PHE A 139 -12.05 0.97 13.10
CA PHE A 139 -10.63 0.74 12.86
C PHE A 139 -10.19 1.42 11.56
N GLU A 140 -8.98 2.02 11.56
CA GLU A 140 -8.44 2.67 10.36
C GLU A 140 -7.86 1.63 9.38
N ARG A 141 -7.37 0.51 9.92
CA ARG A 141 -6.56 -0.45 9.19
C ARG A 141 -6.64 -1.85 9.76
N ILE A 142 -6.43 -2.85 8.91
CA ILE A 142 -6.23 -4.26 9.27
C ILE A 142 -4.85 -4.70 8.78
N LEU A 143 -4.05 -5.28 9.66
CA LEU A 143 -2.81 -6.00 9.33
C LEU A 143 -3.11 -7.49 9.22
N SER A 144 -2.80 -8.09 8.07
CA SER A 144 -3.13 -9.50 7.81
C SER A 144 -2.12 -10.15 6.86
N SER A 145 -1.91 -11.46 7.04
CA SER A 145 -1.22 -12.34 6.11
C SER A 145 -2.17 -13.12 5.20
N GLY A 146 -3.47 -12.83 5.25
CA GLY A 146 -4.50 -13.60 4.55
C GLY A 146 -4.71 -14.98 5.14
N GLN A 147 -4.67 -15.12 6.47
CA GLN A 147 -4.86 -16.40 7.19
C GLN A 147 -3.88 -17.50 6.79
N LYS A 148 -2.65 -17.10 6.45
CA LYS A 148 -1.53 -17.99 6.13
C LYS A 148 -0.27 -17.61 6.90
N ASN A 149 0.78 -18.41 6.81
CA ASN A 149 2.03 -18.10 7.52
C ASN A 149 2.67 -16.82 6.96
N THR A 150 2.57 -16.60 5.65
CA THR A 150 3.08 -15.40 4.97
C THR A 150 2.01 -14.73 4.12
N ALA A 151 2.11 -13.41 3.90
CA ALA A 151 1.22 -12.67 3.01
C ALA A 151 1.26 -13.19 1.56
N GLU A 152 2.38 -13.75 1.12
CA GLU A 152 2.50 -14.32 -0.21
C GLU A 152 1.70 -15.62 -0.38
N GLU A 153 1.54 -16.42 0.68
CA GLU A 153 0.67 -17.58 0.69
C GLU A 153 -0.82 -17.19 0.75
N GLY A 154 -1.14 -16.10 1.44
CA GLY A 154 -2.52 -15.64 1.65
C GLY A 154 -3.05 -14.66 0.60
N LEU A 155 -2.43 -14.59 -0.58
CA LEU A 155 -2.75 -13.59 -1.61
C LEU A 155 -4.22 -13.58 -2.05
N ASP A 156 -4.85 -14.75 -2.14
CA ASP A 156 -6.24 -14.85 -2.60
C ASP A 156 -7.21 -14.21 -1.61
N LEU A 157 -7.07 -14.52 -0.32
CA LEU A 157 -7.87 -13.89 0.72
C LEU A 157 -7.55 -12.39 0.83
N LEU A 158 -6.27 -12.00 0.80
CA LEU A 158 -5.87 -10.59 0.84
C LEU A 158 -6.52 -9.80 -0.31
N ARG A 159 -6.54 -10.35 -1.52
CA ARG A 159 -7.22 -9.72 -2.68
C ARG A 159 -8.72 -9.59 -2.44
N GLU A 160 -9.36 -10.61 -1.90
CA GLU A 160 -10.79 -10.59 -1.60
C GLU A 160 -11.15 -9.50 -0.57
N ILE A 161 -10.45 -9.48 0.57
CA ILE A 161 -10.73 -8.50 1.63
C ILE A 161 -10.39 -7.06 1.19
N VAL A 162 -9.33 -6.85 0.38
CA VAL A 162 -9.07 -5.52 -0.21
C VAL A 162 -10.22 -5.08 -1.10
N ARG A 163 -10.75 -5.98 -1.93
CA ARG A 163 -11.89 -5.69 -2.81
C ARG A 163 -13.16 -5.42 -2.00
N GLN A 164 -13.44 -6.19 -0.96
CA GLN A 164 -14.60 -6.00 -0.10
C GLN A 164 -14.50 -4.69 0.71
N ALA A 165 -13.32 -4.38 1.25
CA ALA A 165 -13.08 -3.17 2.03
C ALA A 165 -13.44 -1.90 1.25
N THR A 166 -13.28 -1.90 -0.08
CA THR A 166 -13.65 -0.79 -0.98
C THR A 166 -13.13 0.58 -0.56
N GLY A 167 -12.03 0.62 0.19
CA GLY A 167 -11.42 1.84 0.73
C GLY A 167 -12.07 2.40 2.00
N ARG A 168 -13.03 1.69 2.61
CA ARG A 168 -13.64 2.05 3.91
C ARG A 168 -12.67 1.84 5.07
N ILE A 169 -11.78 0.87 4.93
CA ILE A 169 -10.69 0.54 5.85
C ILE A 169 -9.46 0.14 5.02
N SER A 170 -8.26 0.46 5.51
CA SER A 170 -7.02 0.07 4.85
C SER A 170 -6.69 -1.39 5.14
N ILE A 171 -6.46 -2.21 4.12
CA ILE A 171 -5.90 -3.55 4.29
C ILE A 171 -4.40 -3.47 4.02
N MET A 172 -3.62 -3.86 5.02
CA MET A 172 -2.17 -3.83 5.01
C MET A 172 -1.63 -5.26 5.08
N PRO A 173 -1.19 -5.83 3.95
CA PRO A 173 -0.47 -7.10 3.95
C PRO A 173 0.76 -7.06 4.86
N GLY A 174 0.97 -8.13 5.62
CA GLY A 174 2.14 -8.32 6.48
C GLY A 174 2.44 -9.80 6.74
N SER A 175 3.56 -10.07 7.42
CA SER A 175 4.20 -11.39 7.56
C SER A 175 4.95 -11.86 6.31
N GLY A 176 6.27 -12.02 6.43
CA GLY A 176 7.14 -12.55 5.37
C GLY A 176 7.37 -11.61 4.17
N ILE A 177 7.00 -10.33 4.28
CA ILE A 177 7.20 -9.36 3.19
C ILE A 177 8.64 -8.86 3.17
N ASP A 178 9.28 -8.92 2.00
CA ASP A 178 10.63 -8.43 1.76
C ASP A 178 10.80 -7.82 0.35
N SER A 179 12.03 -7.47 -0.02
CA SER A 179 12.33 -6.86 -1.32
C SER A 179 12.13 -7.77 -2.54
N THR A 180 11.98 -9.09 -2.34
CA THR A 180 11.83 -10.08 -3.40
C THR A 180 10.36 -10.31 -3.74
N ASN A 181 9.45 -10.24 -2.76
CA ASN A 181 8.04 -10.57 -2.95
C ASN A 181 7.08 -9.36 -2.93
N ILE A 182 7.48 -8.20 -2.40
CA ILE A 182 6.56 -7.07 -2.19
C ILE A 182 5.91 -6.56 -3.49
N SER A 183 6.62 -6.61 -4.63
CA SER A 183 6.07 -6.23 -5.94
C SER A 183 4.91 -7.16 -6.35
N LYS A 184 5.10 -8.47 -6.19
CA LYS A 184 4.08 -9.49 -6.47
C LYS A 184 2.86 -9.30 -5.58
N ILE A 185 3.07 -9.11 -4.27
CA ILE A 185 1.97 -8.89 -3.31
C ILE A 185 1.19 -7.63 -3.68
N LYS A 186 1.88 -6.53 -3.99
CA LYS A 186 1.25 -5.28 -4.42
C LYS A 186 0.40 -5.46 -5.68
N MET A 187 0.94 -6.12 -6.71
CA MET A 187 0.23 -6.35 -7.97
C MET A 187 -0.98 -7.29 -7.81
N ALA A 188 -0.86 -8.29 -6.94
CA ALA A 188 -1.91 -9.29 -6.75
C ALA A 188 -3.08 -8.78 -5.90
N THR A 189 -2.82 -7.87 -4.95
CA THR A 189 -3.81 -7.44 -3.95
C THR A 189 -4.31 -6.01 -4.16
N ASP A 190 -3.61 -5.18 -4.93
CA ASP A 190 -3.85 -3.73 -5.05
C ASP A 190 -3.70 -2.94 -3.74
N ALA A 191 -3.17 -3.54 -2.67
CA ALA A 191 -2.95 -2.88 -1.39
C ALA A 191 -2.07 -1.62 -1.53
N LYS A 192 -2.35 -0.62 -0.69
CA LYS A 192 -1.64 0.68 -0.69
C LYS A 192 -0.67 0.83 0.46
N GLU A 193 -0.81 -0.01 1.48
CA GLU A 193 0.02 -0.05 2.66
C GLU A 193 0.61 -1.44 2.82
N PHE A 194 1.83 -1.52 3.33
CA PHE A 194 2.56 -2.77 3.50
C PHE A 194 3.32 -2.69 4.82
N HIS A 195 3.35 -3.82 5.52
CA HIS A 195 4.04 -3.99 6.78
C HIS A 195 5.18 -4.99 6.64
N ALA A 196 6.38 -4.62 7.10
CA ALA A 196 7.54 -5.51 7.10
C ALA A 196 8.41 -5.28 8.33
N SER A 197 9.26 -6.27 8.64
CA SER A 197 10.28 -6.12 9.69
C SER A 197 11.63 -5.65 9.12
N ALA A 198 11.93 -6.05 7.88
CA ALA A 198 13.17 -5.75 7.17
C ALA A 198 14.44 -6.02 8.01
N LYS A 199 14.42 -7.08 8.81
CA LYS A 199 15.48 -7.37 9.78
C LYS A 199 16.66 -8.13 9.17
N ARG A 200 17.84 -7.87 9.71
CA ARG A 200 19.05 -8.69 9.54
C ARG A 200 19.57 -9.17 10.90
N ARG A 201 20.43 -10.18 10.87
CA ARG A 201 21.24 -10.56 12.04
C ARG A 201 22.39 -9.57 12.20
N LYS A 202 22.58 -9.04 13.41
CA LYS A 202 23.74 -8.24 13.81
C LYS A 202 24.47 -8.99 14.92
N LEU A 203 25.71 -9.39 14.64
CA LEU A 203 26.53 -10.07 15.64
C LEU A 203 26.72 -9.19 16.87
N VAL A 204 26.60 -9.80 18.05
CA VAL A 204 26.94 -9.13 19.31
C VAL A 204 28.44 -9.25 19.59
N HIS A 205 29.00 -8.30 20.35
CA HIS A 205 30.43 -8.30 20.65
C HIS A 205 30.73 -9.29 21.78
N GLY A 206 31.74 -10.14 21.59
CA GLY A 206 32.22 -11.13 22.57
C GLY A 206 31.46 -12.45 22.55
N ASP A 207 31.88 -13.40 23.40
CA ASP A 207 31.02 -14.52 23.80
C ASP A 207 29.79 -13.90 24.44
N ALA A 208 28.62 -14.12 23.84
CA ALA A 208 27.37 -13.59 24.35
C ALA A 208 26.99 -14.23 25.71
N ASN A 209 25.69 -14.39 26.00
CA ASN A 209 25.26 -14.95 27.29
C ASN A 209 25.88 -16.34 27.55
N ARG A 210 26.81 -16.43 28.52
CA ARG A 210 27.45 -17.69 28.93
C ARG A 210 26.43 -18.77 29.28
N VAL A 211 25.34 -18.38 29.94
CA VAL A 211 24.23 -19.25 30.32
C VAL A 211 22.98 -18.93 29.53
N ARG A 212 22.06 -19.87 29.41
CA ARG A 212 20.78 -19.68 28.70
C ARG A 212 19.87 -18.80 29.55
N ILE A 213 19.42 -17.67 29.00
CA ILE A 213 18.56 -16.68 29.68
C ILE A 213 17.09 -16.79 29.24
N GLY A 214 16.78 -17.51 28.15
CA GLY A 214 15.42 -17.67 27.64
C GLY A 214 15.22 -18.91 26.78
N ALA A 215 14.04 -19.00 26.16
CA ALA A 215 13.67 -20.16 25.33
C ALA A 215 14.49 -20.26 24.03
N VAL A 216 14.90 -19.13 23.46
CA VAL A 216 15.69 -19.08 22.21
C VAL A 216 17.18 -19.15 22.53
N ASP A 217 17.89 -20.11 21.94
CA ASP A 217 19.32 -20.40 22.22
C ASP A 217 20.28 -19.74 21.22
N ASP A 218 19.86 -18.64 20.58
CA ASP A 218 20.66 -17.97 19.56
C ASP A 218 21.42 -16.79 20.18
N LYS A 219 22.57 -17.12 20.78
CA LYS A 219 23.31 -16.20 21.67
C LYS A 219 24.08 -15.13 20.89
N ASN A 220 24.49 -15.40 19.65
CA ASN A 220 25.55 -14.63 19.00
C ASN A 220 25.08 -13.45 18.15
N PHE A 221 23.76 -13.21 18.07
CA PHE A 221 23.24 -12.06 17.35
C PHE A 221 21.99 -11.48 17.99
N ILE A 222 21.71 -10.24 17.60
CA ILE A 222 20.41 -9.59 17.75
C ILE A 222 19.82 -9.33 16.37
N MET A 223 18.49 -9.25 16.29
CA MET A 223 17.82 -8.84 15.06
C MET A 223 17.70 -7.32 15.04
N VAL A 224 18.13 -6.70 13.95
CA VAL A 224 18.05 -5.24 13.77
C VAL A 224 17.49 -4.95 12.39
N THR A 225 16.63 -3.94 12.27
CA THR A 225 16.15 -3.47 10.96
C THR A 225 17.33 -3.01 10.09
N ASP A 226 17.32 -3.43 8.83
CA ASP A 226 18.31 -3.08 7.82
C ASP A 226 17.85 -1.88 6.98
N THR A 227 18.61 -0.79 7.05
CA THR A 227 18.33 0.45 6.31
C THR A 227 18.22 0.24 4.80
N ASP A 228 19.10 -0.57 4.21
CA ASP A 228 19.16 -0.77 2.75
C ASP A 228 18.02 -1.66 2.28
N VAL A 229 17.64 -2.67 3.08
CA VAL A 229 16.45 -3.49 2.80
C VAL A 229 15.20 -2.62 2.82
N VAL A 230 15.03 -1.76 3.84
CA VAL A 230 13.89 -0.83 3.90
C VAL A 230 13.87 0.09 2.68
N LYS A 231 15.03 0.69 2.34
CA LYS A 231 15.17 1.57 1.17
C LYS A 231 14.76 0.88 -0.12
N LYS A 232 15.28 -0.34 -0.35
CA LYS A 232 14.95 -1.13 -1.54
C LYS A 232 13.45 -1.44 -1.63
N MET A 233 12.82 -1.81 -0.51
CA MET A 233 11.37 -2.09 -0.50
C MET A 233 10.54 -0.83 -0.76
N VAL A 234 10.92 0.32 -0.18
CA VAL A 234 10.28 1.61 -0.43
C VAL A 234 10.41 2.01 -1.91
N GLU A 235 11.59 1.81 -2.51
CA GLU A 235 11.82 2.05 -3.93
C GLU A 235 10.93 1.17 -4.81
N ILE A 236 10.79 -0.13 -4.50
CA ILE A 236 9.92 -1.06 -5.25
C ILE A 236 8.46 -0.63 -5.18
N ILE A 237 7.96 -0.27 -3.98
CA ILE A 237 6.59 0.22 -3.83
C ILE A 237 6.37 1.49 -4.69
N ASN A 238 7.37 2.37 -4.76
CA ASN A 238 7.28 3.64 -5.48
C ASN A 238 7.65 3.54 -6.98
N ALA A 239 8.20 2.42 -7.45
CA ALA A 239 8.74 2.28 -8.80
C ALA A 239 7.71 2.51 -9.91
N GLY A 240 6.46 2.09 -9.71
CA GLY A 240 5.36 2.33 -10.67
C GLY A 240 5.06 3.82 -10.88
N VAL A 241 5.39 4.68 -9.91
CA VAL A 241 5.22 6.14 -10.03
C VAL A 241 6.39 6.74 -10.83
N LYS A 242 7.62 6.30 -10.56
CA LYS A 242 8.83 6.81 -11.23
C LYS A 242 8.92 6.43 -12.70
N GLN A 243 8.54 5.21 -13.08
CA GLN A 243 8.50 4.80 -14.49
C GLN A 243 7.49 5.60 -15.30
N LEU A 244 6.32 5.90 -14.73
CA LEU A 244 5.30 6.74 -15.36
C LEU A 244 5.83 8.17 -15.61
N PHE A 245 6.49 8.78 -14.61
CA PHE A 245 7.08 10.12 -14.74
C PHE A 245 8.26 10.15 -15.72
N ALA A 246 9.11 9.13 -15.74
CA ALA A 246 10.22 9.03 -16.68
C ALA A 246 9.74 8.86 -18.13
N LEU A 247 8.69 8.06 -18.36
CA LEU A 247 8.06 7.90 -19.67
C LEU A 247 7.43 9.21 -20.18
N VAL A 248 6.71 9.92 -19.32
CA VAL A 248 6.12 11.23 -19.69
C VAL A 248 7.20 12.27 -20.01
N LYS A 249 8.29 12.31 -19.23
CA LYS A 249 9.41 13.24 -19.46
C LYS A 249 10.22 12.91 -20.72
N ASN A 250 10.53 11.64 -20.96
CA ASN A 250 11.44 11.25 -22.04
C ASN A 250 10.78 11.15 -23.41
N TYR A 251 9.47 10.87 -23.48
CA TYR A 251 8.78 10.65 -24.77
C TYR A 251 7.86 11.79 -25.18
N HIS A 252 7.82 12.90 -24.43
CA HIS A 252 6.81 13.95 -24.60
C HIS A 252 5.40 13.32 -24.74
N ALA A 253 5.10 12.24 -24.01
CA ALA A 253 3.89 11.46 -24.24
C ALA A 253 2.73 11.97 -23.39
N VAL A 254 1.52 12.02 -23.96
CA VAL A 254 0.29 12.27 -23.19
C VAL A 254 -0.19 10.93 -22.65
N CYS A 255 -0.38 10.86 -21.33
CA CYS A 255 -0.90 9.69 -20.65
C CYS A 255 -2.43 9.82 -20.49
N PHE A 256 -3.17 8.86 -21.05
CA PHE A 256 -4.62 8.78 -20.88
C PHE A 256 -4.99 7.71 -19.86
N VAL A 257 -5.77 8.09 -18.85
CA VAL A 257 -6.47 7.14 -17.98
C VAL A 257 -7.79 6.79 -18.61
N VAL A 258 -7.91 5.57 -19.15
CA VAL A 258 -9.16 5.10 -19.73
C VAL A 258 -10.02 4.51 -18.62
N ASN A 259 -11.08 5.21 -18.24
CA ASN A 259 -12.09 4.66 -17.33
C ASN A 259 -12.95 3.64 -18.10
N GLU A 260 -13.18 2.45 -17.53
CA GLU A 260 -13.88 1.30 -18.13
C GLU A 260 -15.31 1.57 -18.64
N LYS A 261 -15.85 2.80 -18.47
CA LYS A 261 -17.27 3.12 -18.72
C LYS A 261 -17.53 4.19 -19.78
N GLU A 262 -16.50 4.72 -20.45
CA GLU A 262 -16.66 5.81 -21.42
C GLU A 262 -15.97 5.47 -22.76
N ASN A 263 -16.66 5.64 -23.88
CA ASN A 263 -16.10 5.51 -25.22
C ASN A 263 -15.31 6.77 -25.58
N TRP A 264 -14.00 6.67 -25.72
CA TRP A 264 -13.12 7.79 -26.07
C TRP A 264 -12.86 7.85 -27.58
N LYS A 265 -12.77 9.06 -28.13
CA LYS A 265 -12.42 9.33 -29.53
C LYS A 265 -11.15 10.18 -29.56
N ILE A 266 -10.11 9.69 -30.23
CA ILE A 266 -8.86 10.44 -30.45
C ILE A 266 -8.84 10.91 -31.91
N GLU A 267 -8.60 12.19 -32.13
CA GLU A 267 -8.54 12.80 -33.48
C GLU A 267 -7.09 13.15 -33.83
N ARG A 268 -6.63 12.70 -35.00
CA ARG A 268 -5.34 13.11 -35.58
C ARG A 268 -5.60 14.31 -36.48
N LYS A 269 -4.81 15.39 -36.31
CA LYS A 269 -4.83 16.52 -37.25
C LYS A 269 -3.68 16.28 -38.23
N ILE A 270 -4.00 15.94 -39.47
CA ILE A 270 -3.04 15.91 -40.57
C ILE A 270 -3.09 17.30 -41.20
N ASP A 271 -1.97 17.87 -41.65
CA ASP A 271 -1.89 19.23 -42.21
C ASP A 271 -2.53 19.39 -43.61
N SER A 272 -3.48 18.53 -43.94
CA SER A 272 -4.44 18.70 -45.03
C SER A 272 -5.85 18.56 -44.46
N ASN A 273 -6.84 19.21 -45.05
CA ASN A 273 -8.22 19.37 -44.54
C ASN A 273 -9.02 18.06 -44.23
N GLU A 274 -8.39 16.88 -44.15
CA GLU A 274 -9.01 15.64 -43.70
C GLU A 274 -8.95 15.47 -42.17
N ARG A 275 -10.10 15.57 -41.51
CA ARG A 275 -10.28 15.09 -40.13
C ARG A 275 -10.57 13.59 -40.15
N LYS A 276 -9.66 12.77 -39.61
CA LYS A 276 -9.90 11.33 -39.39
C LYS A 276 -10.05 11.08 -37.89
N SER A 277 -11.24 10.64 -37.48
CA SER A 277 -11.56 10.30 -36.10
C SER A 277 -11.52 8.80 -35.90
N VAL A 278 -10.81 8.31 -34.87
CA VAL A 278 -10.81 6.88 -34.50
C VAL A 278 -11.64 6.70 -33.23
N SER A 279 -12.64 5.82 -33.26
CA SER A 279 -13.36 5.39 -32.06
C SER A 279 -12.59 4.25 -31.41
N LEU A 280 -12.21 4.41 -30.14
CA LEU A 280 -11.75 3.29 -29.33
C LEU A 280 -13.00 2.50 -28.93
N LYS A 281 -13.26 1.37 -29.61
CA LYS A 281 -14.22 0.37 -29.15
C LYS A 281 -13.47 -0.70 -28.37
N GLU A 282 -14.12 -1.25 -27.34
CA GLU A 282 -13.65 -2.34 -26.50
C GLU A 282 -12.94 -3.43 -27.30
N HIS A 283 -11.61 -3.40 -27.34
CA HIS A 283 -10.80 -4.58 -27.64
C HIS A 283 -9.82 -4.73 -26.50
N SER A 284 -10.22 -5.60 -25.58
CA SER A 284 -9.39 -6.18 -24.56
C SER A 284 -8.08 -6.65 -25.21
N ILE A 285 -6.97 -6.02 -24.83
CA ILE A 285 -5.64 -6.47 -25.25
C ILE A 285 -5.32 -7.68 -24.38
N TYR A 286 -5.72 -8.88 -24.82
CA TYR A 286 -5.28 -10.14 -24.24
C TYR A 286 -4.09 -10.68 -25.02
N ASN A 287 -3.06 -11.16 -24.33
CA ASN A 287 -2.13 -12.16 -24.88
C ASN A 287 -2.51 -13.55 -24.35
N GLU A 288 -2.18 -14.59 -25.10
CA GLU A 288 -2.59 -15.98 -24.85
C GLU A 288 -1.97 -16.59 -23.57
N ASN A 289 -1.13 -15.84 -22.83
CA ASN A 289 -0.41 -16.32 -21.64
C ASN A 289 -0.53 -15.41 -20.40
N GLY A 290 -1.47 -14.48 -20.33
CA GLY A 290 -1.81 -13.76 -19.10
C GLY A 290 -0.68 -12.94 -18.45
N ALA A 291 0.32 -12.50 -19.22
CA ALA A 291 1.46 -11.73 -18.70
C ALA A 291 1.48 -10.29 -19.25
N TYR A 292 1.59 -9.30 -18.36
CA TYR A 292 1.79 -7.88 -18.69
C TYR A 292 3.13 -7.70 -19.41
N GLY A 293 3.10 -7.59 -20.74
CA GLY A 293 4.29 -7.42 -21.57
C GLY A 293 4.78 -5.97 -21.59
N VAL A 294 6.01 -5.77 -21.12
CA VAL A 294 6.84 -4.59 -21.38
C VAL A 294 7.38 -4.69 -22.82
N LEU A 295 7.02 -3.77 -23.71
CA LEU A 295 7.77 -3.53 -24.95
C LEU A 295 8.84 -2.48 -24.64
N ALA A 296 10.09 -2.93 -24.50
CA ALA A 296 11.24 -2.04 -24.39
C ALA A 296 12.09 -2.10 -25.67
N SER A 297 12.35 -0.90 -26.20
CA SER A 297 13.36 -0.48 -27.18
C SER A 297 13.15 -0.76 -28.69
N PRO A 298 13.41 0.25 -29.55
CA PRO A 298 13.55 0.05 -30.98
C PRO A 298 14.85 -0.72 -31.26
N VAL A 299 14.93 -1.27 -32.47
CA VAL A 299 16.02 -2.10 -33.01
C VAL A 299 15.82 -3.60 -32.74
N ASN A 300 15.61 -4.32 -33.86
CA ASN A 300 15.41 -5.76 -34.04
C ASN A 300 14.02 -6.31 -33.74
N ALA A 301 13.19 -6.22 -34.79
CA ALA A 301 12.02 -7.05 -34.99
C ALA A 301 12.38 -8.55 -34.88
N CYS A 302 11.81 -9.24 -33.88
CA CYS A 302 11.63 -10.68 -33.97
C CYS A 302 10.48 -10.96 -34.94
N ALA A 303 10.84 -11.50 -36.11
CA ALA A 303 9.90 -12.02 -37.09
C ALA A 303 9.03 -13.13 -36.48
N GLY A 304 7.73 -12.90 -36.33
CA GLY A 304 6.80 -13.95 -35.93
C GLY A 304 5.41 -13.52 -35.47
N ALA A 305 5.24 -12.35 -34.87
CA ALA A 305 3.92 -11.90 -34.41
C ALA A 305 3.22 -11.05 -35.48
N ARG A 306 2.07 -11.51 -35.97
CA ARG A 306 1.23 -10.71 -36.89
C ARG A 306 0.52 -9.62 -36.07
N PRO A 307 0.54 -8.35 -36.50
CA PRO A 307 -0.25 -7.30 -35.85
C PRO A 307 -1.74 -7.63 -35.95
N ALA A 308 -2.48 -7.36 -34.86
CA ALA A 308 -3.93 -7.47 -34.84
C ALA A 308 -4.51 -6.60 -35.98
N ARG A 309 -5.25 -7.23 -36.90
CA ARG A 309 -5.93 -6.53 -38.00
C ARG A 309 -7.07 -5.69 -37.41
N VAL A 310 -6.95 -4.38 -37.53
CA VAL A 310 -8.07 -3.45 -37.40
C VAL A 310 -8.58 -3.22 -38.82
N ASP A 311 -9.84 -3.56 -39.08
CA ASP A 311 -10.44 -3.41 -40.41
C ASP A 311 -10.43 -1.94 -40.84
N SER A 312 -9.75 -1.67 -41.96
CA SER A 312 -9.80 -0.45 -42.77
C SER A 312 -9.55 0.88 -42.05
N GLY A 313 -8.29 1.15 -41.68
CA GLY A 313 -7.82 2.49 -41.30
C GLY A 313 -6.30 2.53 -41.09
N PRO A 314 -5.62 3.69 -41.25
CA PRO A 314 -4.18 3.77 -41.05
C PRO A 314 -3.84 3.44 -39.59
N GLN A 315 -2.87 2.54 -39.42
CA GLN A 315 -2.44 2.04 -38.11
C GLN A 315 -2.09 3.18 -37.16
N LEU A 316 -2.72 3.18 -35.98
CA LEU A 316 -2.28 3.99 -34.86
C LEU A 316 -1.01 3.33 -34.31
N ASN A 317 0.13 4.02 -34.36
CA ASN A 317 1.31 3.59 -33.62
C ASN A 317 1.06 3.85 -32.13
N VAL A 318 0.28 2.97 -31.49
CA VAL A 318 0.20 2.91 -30.02
C VAL A 318 1.58 2.42 -29.57
N ALA A 319 2.30 3.27 -28.86
CA ALA A 319 3.70 2.98 -28.51
C ALA A 319 3.79 1.81 -27.52
N PHE A 320 2.89 1.74 -26.52
CA PHE A 320 2.75 0.61 -25.59
C PHE A 320 1.57 0.84 -24.61
N CYS A 321 1.09 -0.23 -23.97
CA CYS A 321 0.11 -0.20 -22.87
C CYS A 321 0.79 -0.73 -21.61
N LEU A 322 0.75 0.04 -20.51
CA LEU A 322 1.33 -0.36 -19.22
C LEU A 322 0.25 -0.21 -18.16
N GLN A 323 -0.13 -1.27 -17.45
CA GLN A 323 -1.06 -1.22 -16.30
C GLN A 323 -2.36 -0.42 -16.56
N GLY A 324 -2.97 -0.53 -17.75
CA GLY A 324 -4.22 0.17 -18.10
C GLY A 324 -4.04 1.61 -18.59
N PHE A 325 -2.80 2.08 -18.77
CA PHE A 325 -2.50 3.39 -19.33
C PHE A 325 -2.11 3.29 -20.81
N VAL A 326 -2.70 4.17 -21.64
CA VAL A 326 -2.37 4.30 -23.06
C VAL A 326 -1.48 5.53 -23.26
N PHE A 327 -0.34 5.33 -23.89
CA PHE A 327 0.61 6.40 -24.22
C PHE A 327 0.55 6.73 -25.71
N VAL A 328 0.36 8.01 -26.01
CA VAL A 328 0.34 8.53 -27.39
C VAL A 328 1.45 9.59 -27.55
N PRO A 329 2.35 9.46 -28.53
CA PRO A 329 3.39 10.47 -28.80
C PRO A 329 2.75 11.80 -29.20
N THR A 330 3.20 12.95 -28.67
CA THR A 330 2.59 14.27 -28.97
C THR A 330 2.94 14.83 -30.33
N GLU A 331 3.99 14.31 -30.99
CA GLU A 331 4.58 14.92 -32.18
C GLU A 331 3.62 15.01 -33.39
N ASN A 332 2.41 14.44 -33.31
CA ASN A 332 1.40 14.47 -34.38
C ASN A 332 -0.06 14.71 -33.93
N TYR A 333 -0.31 15.13 -32.67
CA TYR A 333 -1.68 15.22 -32.14
C TYR A 333 -1.94 16.54 -31.41
N LYS A 334 -2.98 17.29 -31.82
CA LYS A 334 -3.54 18.44 -31.08
C LYS A 334 -4.90 18.05 -30.47
N LEU A 335 -5.02 18.16 -29.14
CA LEU A 335 -6.29 17.98 -28.43
C LEU A 335 -7.24 19.14 -28.78
N SER A 336 -8.34 18.88 -29.50
CA SER A 336 -9.31 19.92 -29.85
C SER A 336 -10.45 20.00 -28.81
N LYS A 337 -10.72 21.22 -28.31
CA LYS A 337 -11.81 21.55 -27.38
C LYS A 337 -13.18 21.40 -28.04
N ARG A 338 -13.66 20.17 -28.29
CA ARG A 338 -15.07 19.96 -28.66
C ARG A 338 -15.66 18.70 -28.02
N ARG A 339 -15.70 18.71 -26.68
CA ARG A 339 -16.79 18.28 -25.78
C ARG A 339 -16.22 18.35 -24.37
N ARG A 340 -16.95 19.00 -23.45
CA ARG A 340 -16.47 19.47 -22.14
C ARG A 340 -15.62 18.42 -21.40
N ILE A 341 -14.30 18.54 -21.47
CA ILE A 341 -13.42 18.06 -20.41
C ILE A 341 -13.59 19.08 -19.28
N ARG A 342 -14.43 18.77 -18.28
CA ARG A 342 -14.40 19.54 -17.02
C ARG A 342 -13.10 19.15 -16.31
N VAL A 343 -12.11 20.03 -16.41
CA VAL A 343 -10.98 20.05 -15.50
C VAL A 343 -11.56 20.47 -14.15
N CYS A 344 -11.74 19.52 -13.24
CA CYS A 344 -12.02 19.85 -11.85
C CYS A 344 -10.69 20.21 -11.19
N GLU A 345 -10.42 21.51 -11.02
CA GLU A 345 -9.40 21.97 -10.08
C GLU A 345 -9.88 21.68 -8.65
N GLY A 346 -9.64 20.46 -8.18
CA GLY A 346 -9.79 20.10 -6.77
C GLY A 346 -8.57 20.61 -6.01
N LYS A 347 -8.75 21.66 -5.21
CA LYS A 347 -7.75 22.13 -4.23
C LYS A 347 -7.28 20.95 -3.37
N GLY A 348 -5.97 20.68 -3.36
CA GLY A 348 -5.40 19.71 -2.41
C GLY A 348 -4.21 18.88 -2.89
N TYR A 349 -3.32 19.42 -3.72
CA TYR A 349 -1.93 18.96 -3.83
C TYR A 349 -1.06 20.20 -4.07
N ASN A 350 -0.24 20.56 -3.09
CA ASN A 350 0.79 21.57 -3.25
C ASN A 350 1.99 20.94 -3.95
N GLU A 351 2.02 21.01 -5.28
CA GLU A 351 3.28 21.16 -6.02
C GLU A 351 3.08 22.30 -7.01
N SER A 352 3.83 23.38 -6.78
CA SER A 352 3.91 24.54 -7.63
C SER A 352 4.48 24.16 -9.00
N VAL A 353 3.63 24.12 -10.03
CA VAL A 353 4.07 24.25 -11.42
C VAL A 353 3.69 25.65 -11.88
N THR A 354 4.63 26.58 -11.70
CA THR A 354 4.54 27.95 -12.21
C THR A 354 4.58 27.94 -13.73
N SER A 355 3.74 28.79 -14.32
CA SER A 355 3.57 29.02 -15.74
C SER A 355 4.88 29.26 -16.49
N ALA A 356 5.10 28.47 -17.54
CA ALA A 356 5.72 28.92 -18.77
C ALA A 356 5.11 28.10 -19.91
N SER A 357 4.91 28.76 -21.04
CA SER A 357 4.51 28.17 -22.31
C SER A 357 5.28 26.88 -22.64
N ASP A 358 4.54 25.96 -23.27
CA ASP A 358 4.98 24.70 -23.91
C ASP A 358 5.13 23.45 -23.01
N PHE A 359 4.07 22.61 -23.01
CA PHE A 359 3.89 21.25 -22.41
C PHE A 359 3.72 21.21 -20.87
N PRO A 360 2.99 20.27 -20.21
CA PRO A 360 2.57 18.89 -20.58
C PRO A 360 1.06 18.59 -20.38
N VAL A 361 0.53 17.42 -20.78
CA VAL A 361 -0.83 16.98 -20.36
C VAL A 361 -0.83 15.58 -19.75
N VAL A 362 -1.24 15.54 -18.48
CA VAL A 362 -1.61 14.37 -17.67
C VAL A 362 -3.07 14.56 -17.27
N VAL A 363 -3.94 13.55 -17.41
CA VAL A 363 -5.26 13.58 -16.75
C VAL A 363 -5.52 12.27 -16.01
N LEU A 364 -5.46 12.37 -14.67
CA LEU A 364 -5.92 11.39 -13.70
C LEU A 364 -7.41 11.62 -13.39
N GLY A 365 -8.19 10.54 -13.27
CA GLY A 365 -9.57 10.64 -12.79
C GLY A 365 -10.05 9.38 -12.07
N ARG A 366 -10.30 9.50 -10.75
CA ARG A 366 -11.29 8.69 -10.02
C ARG A 366 -12.31 9.66 -9.41
N SER A 367 -13.56 9.60 -9.86
CA SER A 367 -14.70 10.21 -9.18
C SER A 367 -15.78 9.14 -9.00
N THR A 368 -15.82 8.53 -7.82
CA THR A 368 -16.98 7.74 -7.40
C THR A 368 -18.14 8.71 -7.14
N LYS A 369 -19.25 8.52 -7.85
CA LYS A 369 -20.46 9.34 -7.75
C LYS A 369 -20.96 9.43 -6.30
N LYS A 370 -21.21 10.64 -5.79
CA LYS A 370 -22.46 10.90 -5.05
C LYS A 370 -23.48 11.47 -6.03
N ARG A 371 -24.40 10.60 -6.46
CA ARG A 371 -25.68 11.01 -7.02
C ARG A 371 -26.45 11.79 -5.94
N LYS A 372 -26.86 13.01 -6.21
CA LYS A 372 -28.21 13.47 -5.82
C LYS A 372 -28.92 13.92 -7.08
N MET A 373 -30.04 13.26 -7.32
CA MET A 373 -31.01 13.53 -8.39
C MET A 373 -31.67 14.89 -8.19
N CYS A 374 -32.05 15.47 -9.34
CA CYS A 374 -33.01 16.53 -9.64
C CYS A 374 -33.95 17.00 -8.52
N ARG A 375 -34.20 18.32 -8.47
CA ARG A 375 -35.46 18.94 -8.97
C ARG A 375 -35.36 20.48 -9.06
N SER A 376 -36.03 20.98 -10.10
CA SER A 376 -36.34 22.34 -10.57
C SER A 376 -35.18 23.33 -10.70
#